data_AF-I3W252-F1
#
_entry.id   AF-I3W252-F1
#
_cell.length_a   1.000
_cell.length_b   1.000
_cell.length_c   1.000
_cell.angle_alpha   90.00
_cell.angle_beta   90.00
_cell.angle_gamma   90.00
#
_symmetry.space_group_name_H-M   'P 1'
#
loop_
_entity.id
_entity.type
_entity.pdbx_description
1 polymer ?
#
loop_
_entity_poly.entity_id
_entity_poly.type
_entity_poly.pdbx_seq_one_letter_code
_entity_poly.pdbx_strand_id
1 'polypeptide(L)' 'MKPGNRATRSGQYEIIGSRGASTGVERTVVKGEPLPPTPKSGQTYKLVDPTKNGSGRKGK' A
#
# COMPACT_ATOMS: atom_id res chain seq x y z
N MET A 1 -1.92 5.35 3.32
CA MET A 1 -0.54 5.23 3.86
C MET A 1 0.40 6.08 3.03
N LYS A 2 1.46 6.65 3.59
CA LYS A 2 2.42 7.46 2.83
C LYS A 2 3.60 6.59 2.34
N PRO A 3 4.26 6.94 1.24
CA PRO A 3 5.56 6.37 0.88
C PRO A 3 6.52 6.38 2.08
N GLY A 4 7.34 5.35 2.22
CA GLY A 4 8.29 5.21 3.34
C GLY A 4 7.68 4.71 4.66
N ASN A 5 6.35 4.77 4.85
CA ASN A 5 5.73 4.12 6.01
C ASN A 5 5.87 2.59 5.87
N ARG A 6 6.07 1.89 6.99
CA ARG A 6 6.06 0.42 6.99
C ARG A 6 4.67 -0.10 6.64
N ALA A 7 4.60 -1.02 5.68
CA ALA A 7 3.36 -1.67 5.29
C ALA A 7 2.81 -2.49 6.46
N THR A 8 1.57 -2.20 6.87
CA THR A 8 0.95 -2.89 8.02
C THR A 8 0.59 -4.35 7.70
N ARG A 9 0.39 -4.65 6.42
CA ARG A 9 -0.06 -5.95 5.88
C ARG A 9 0.67 -6.24 4.57
N SER A 10 0.93 -7.51 4.29
CA SER A 10 1.39 -7.91 2.95
C SER A 10 0.21 -7.88 1.99
N GLY A 11 0.41 -7.39 0.76
CA GLY A 11 -0.67 -7.28 -0.21
C GLY A 11 -0.35 -6.42 -1.43
N GLN A 12 -1.33 -6.30 -2.31
CA GLN A 12 -1.39 -5.31 -3.38
C GLN A 12 -1.91 -3.99 -2.83
N TYR A 13 -1.12 -2.93 -3.02
CA TYR A 13 -1.46 -1.57 -2.68
C TYR A 13 -1.66 -0.75 -3.94
N GLU A 14 -2.82 -0.15 -4.10
CA GLU A 14 -3.07 0.84 -5.15
C GLU A 14 -2.53 2.20 -4.71
N ILE A 15 -1.88 2.90 -5.64
CA ILE A 15 -1.52 4.30 -5.51
C ILE A 15 -2.77 5.14 -5.79
N ILE A 16 -3.15 5.95 -4.82
CA ILE A 16 -4.26 6.91 -4.93
C ILE A 16 -3.69 8.34 -4.89
N GLY A 17 -4.31 9.26 -5.62
CA GLY A 17 -3.97 10.67 -5.63
C GLY A 17 -4.28 11.38 -4.31
N SER A 18 -3.89 12.65 -4.21
CA SER A 18 -4.10 13.49 -3.02
C SER A 18 -5.58 13.63 -2.61
N ARG A 19 -6.51 13.49 -3.56
CA ARG A 19 -7.96 13.50 -3.33
C ARG A 19 -8.59 12.11 -3.25
N GLY A 20 -7.79 11.05 -3.14
CA GLY A 20 -8.27 9.67 -3.10
C GLY A 20 -8.70 9.08 -4.44
N ALA A 21 -8.48 9.79 -5.55
CA ALA A 21 -8.70 9.27 -6.89
C ALA A 21 -7.73 8.10 -7.19
N SER A 22 -8.26 6.97 -7.64
CA SER A 22 -7.46 5.83 -8.08
C SER A 22 -6.59 6.21 -9.27
N THR A 23 -5.32 5.81 -9.23
CA THR A 23 -4.38 6.05 -10.35
C THR A 23 -4.28 4.84 -11.29
N GLY A 24 -4.86 3.70 -10.90
CA GLY A 24 -4.72 2.43 -11.61
C GLY A 24 -3.33 1.78 -11.47
N VAL A 25 -2.44 2.38 -10.68
CA VAL A 25 -1.09 1.86 -10.44
C VAL A 25 -1.09 1.06 -9.15
N GLU A 26 -0.78 -0.23 -9.24
CA GLU A 26 -0.71 -1.15 -8.12
C GLU A 26 0.73 -1.55 -7.79
N ARG A 27 1.02 -1.79 -6.52
CA ARG A 27 2.33 -2.24 -6.03
C ARG A 27 2.15 -3.33 -4.98
N THR A 28 2.86 -4.44 -5.17
CA THR A 28 2.95 -5.49 -4.16
C THR A 28 3.95 -5.08 -3.09
N VAL A 29 3.57 -5.17 -1.83
CA VAL A 29 4.44 -4.83 -0.70
C VAL A 29 4.32 -5.90 0.39
N VAL A 30 5.44 -6.23 1.02
CA VAL A 30 5.49 -7.16 2.16
C VAL A 30 5.28 -6.40 3.47
N LYS A 31 4.54 -6.99 4.40
CA LYS A 31 4.36 -6.47 5.76
C LYS A 31 5.70 -6.16 6.40
N GLY A 32 5.82 -4.98 6.99
CA GLY A 32 7.01 -4.53 7.71
C GLY A 32 8.04 -3.80 6.83
N GLU A 33 7.97 -3.96 5.50
CA GLU A 33 8.82 -3.22 4.59
C GLU A 33 8.32 -1.79 4.35
N PRO A 34 9.22 -0.83 4.08
CA PRO A 34 8.82 0.52 3.71
C PRO A 34 8.07 0.51 2.38
N LEU A 35 6.96 1.23 2.32
CA LEU A 35 6.23 1.45 1.07
C LEU A 35 7.12 2.15 0.04
N PRO A 36 7.12 1.71 -1.22
CA PRO A 36 7.95 2.31 -2.26
C PRO A 36 7.59 3.80 -2.48
N PRO A 37 8.47 4.58 -3.12
CA PRO A 37 8.14 5.95 -3.52
C PRO A 37 7.00 5.97 -4.54
N THR A 38 6.09 6.93 -4.39
CA THR A 38 5.04 7.19 -5.39
C THR A 38 5.58 8.01 -6.57
N PRO A 39 5.07 7.80 -7.79
CA PRO A 39 5.52 8.55 -8.98
C PRO A 39 5.37 10.06 -8.89
N LYS A 40 4.37 10.55 -8.15
CA LYS A 40 4.08 11.99 -7.97
C LYS A 40 3.97 12.34 -6.49
N SER A 41 4.31 13.58 -6.16
CA SER A 41 4.11 14.13 -4.82
C SER A 41 2.62 14.24 -4.47
N GLY A 42 2.29 14.02 -3.20
CA GLY A 42 0.91 14.04 -2.70
C GLY A 42 0.09 12.77 -2.96
N GLN A 43 0.67 11.74 -3.59
CA GLN A 43 0.05 10.42 -3.72
C GLN A 43 0.21 9.59 -2.43
N THR A 44 -0.70 8.65 -2.22
CA THR A 44 -0.70 7.74 -1.07
C THR A 44 -1.04 6.32 -1.50
N TYR A 45 -0.85 5.35 -0.61
CA TYR A 45 -1.17 3.94 -0.84
C TYR A 45 -2.45 3.52 -0.10
N LYS A 46 -3.27 2.71 -0.77
CA LYS A 46 -4.43 2.02 -0.22
C LYS A 46 -4.27 0.52 -0.44
N LEU A 47 -4.42 -0.27 0.61
CA LEU A 47 -4.42 -1.73 0.50
C LEU A 47 -5.69 -2.18 -0.23
N VAL A 48 -5.54 -2.82 -1.39
CA VAL A 48 -6.64 -3.33 -2.21
C VAL A 48 -6.82 -4.81 -1.92
N ASP A 49 -5.78 -5.60 -2.12
CA ASP A 49 -5.81 -7.05 -1.89
C ASP A 49 -4.75 -7.47 -0.86
N PRO A 50 -5.14 -7.89 0.34
CA PRO A 50 -4.20 -8.46 1.30
C PRO A 50 -3.83 -9.91 0.95
N THR A 51 -2.55 -10.25 1.03
CA THR A 51 -2.14 -11.65 0.80
C THR A 51 -2.64 -12.58 1.91
N LYS A 52 -3.08 -13.79 1.54
CA LYS A 52 -3.73 -14.73 2.48
C LYS A 52 -2.75 -15.52 3.36
N ASN A 53 -1.45 -15.29 3.23
CA ASN A 53 -0.37 -16.06 3.90
C ASN A 53 -0.11 -15.65 5.35
N GLY A 54 -1.14 -15.34 6.14
CA GLY A 54 -1.01 -14.88 7.54
C GLY A 54 -0.52 -13.43 7.69
N SER A 55 0.44 -12.99 6.86
CA SER A 55 0.99 -11.62 6.87
C SER A 55 0.04 -10.55 6.33
N GLY A 56 -1.01 -10.94 5.59
CA GLY A 56 -2.09 -10.03 5.22
C GLY A 56 -3.28 -10.06 6.18
N ARG A 57 -3.26 -10.79 7.30
CA ARG A 57 -4.33 -10.69 8.31
C ARG A 57 -4.08 -9.49 9.22
N LYS A 58 -5.14 -8.71 9.50
CA LYS A 58 -5.12 -7.70 10.57
C LYS A 58 -5.03 -8.50 11.87
N GLY A 59 -3.92 -8.37 12.61
CA GLY A 59 -3.81 -8.98 13.94
C GLY A 59 -5.01 -8.57 14.77
N LYS A 60 -5.63 -9.53 15.48
CA LYS A 60 -6.72 -9.28 16.43
C LYS A 60 -6.29 -8.24 17.46
#